data_AF-A0A8D2D6D8-F1
#
_entry.id   AF-A0A8D2D6D8-F1
#
_cell.length_a   1.000
_cell.length_b   1.000
_cell.length_c   1.000
_cell.angle_alpha   90.00
_cell.angle_beta   90.00
_cell.angle_gamma   90.00
#
_symmetry.space_group_name_H-M   'P 1'
#
loop_
_entity.id
_entity.type
_entity.pdbx_description
1 polymer ?
#
loop_
_entity_poly.entity_id
_entity_poly.type
_entity_poly.pdbx_seq_one_letter_code
_entity_poly.pdbx_strand_id
1 'polypeptide(L)'
;MSGRRQLQETVRNNLIDDAKARLKKLDVGTKYDHLSCHKYSILLPLLAKERKLHLLFTRRSEKKDTLVTPVVGFIDHSFQPQPNPDEVKDVFLVPLDYFLHPQVHSQKYVTQFGHGFVFHCFEYTSPEDGVTYLIRGMTAKLAILVALVILGKKPTFEIEFNLDDVIASCEKAFLRKRAMSKL
;
A
#
# COMPACT_ATOMS: atom_id res chain seq x y z
N MET A 1 3.08 -35.91 7.88
CA MET A 1 3.09 -34.76 6.94
C MET A 1 1.87 -33.83 7.06
N SER A 2 0.74 -34.25 7.67
CA SER A 2 -0.49 -33.44 7.81
C SER A 2 -0.37 -32.25 8.79
N GLY A 3 0.18 -32.47 9.99
CA GLY A 3 0.22 -31.43 11.04
C GLY A 3 1.05 -30.18 10.72
N ARG A 4 2.06 -30.29 9.85
CA ARG A 4 2.90 -29.14 9.43
C ARG A 4 2.15 -28.19 8.50
N ARG A 5 1.25 -28.71 7.65
CA ARG A 5 0.38 -27.90 6.78
C ARG A 5 -0.71 -27.22 7.59
N GLN A 6 -1.40 -27.96 8.47
CA GLN A 6 -2.43 -27.39 9.35
C GLN A 6 -1.88 -26.23 10.20
N LEU A 7 -0.70 -26.39 10.81
CA LEU A 7 -0.08 -25.32 11.60
C LEU A 7 0.27 -24.08 10.74
N GLN A 8 0.75 -24.27 9.51
CA GLN A 8 1.01 -23.15 8.59
C GLN A 8 -0.28 -22.43 8.19
N GLU A 9 -1.36 -23.17 8.01
CA GLU A 9 -2.68 -22.66 7.66
C GLU A 9 -3.30 -21.84 8.81
N THR A 10 -3.22 -22.36 10.04
CA THR A 10 -3.69 -21.64 11.24
C THR A 10 -2.92 -20.35 11.45
N VAL A 11 -1.58 -20.39 11.36
CA VAL A 11 -0.74 -19.18 11.51
C VAL A 11 -1.08 -18.13 10.44
N ARG A 12 -1.31 -18.57 9.19
CA ARG A 12 -1.71 -17.69 8.10
C ARG A 12 -3.07 -17.04 8.35
N ASN A 13 -4.06 -17.82 8.75
CA ASN A 13 -5.42 -17.33 8.98
C ASN A 13 -5.44 -16.32 10.13
N ASN A 14 -4.76 -16.61 11.24
CA ASN A 14 -4.63 -15.68 12.37
C ASN A 14 -4.01 -14.34 11.93
N LEU A 15 -2.94 -14.39 11.13
CA LEU A 15 -2.26 -13.21 10.61
C LEU A 15 -3.15 -12.36 9.67
N ILE A 16 -3.99 -13.01 8.87
CA ILE A 16 -4.99 -12.34 8.02
C ILE A 16 -6.10 -11.71 8.89
N ASP A 17 -6.59 -12.42 9.89
CA ASP A 17 -7.70 -11.95 10.72
C ASP A 17 -7.27 -10.77 11.62
N ASP A 18 -6.05 -10.81 12.17
CA ASP A 18 -5.46 -9.68 12.89
C ASP A 18 -5.32 -8.44 11.98
N ALA A 19 -4.88 -8.64 10.73
CA ALA A 19 -4.77 -7.58 9.75
C ALA A 19 -6.15 -6.98 9.39
N LYS A 20 -7.17 -7.82 9.17
CA LYS A 20 -8.56 -7.39 8.93
C LYS A 20 -9.09 -6.56 10.10
N ALA A 21 -8.87 -7.01 11.33
CA ALA A 21 -9.34 -6.32 12.53
C ALA A 21 -8.75 -4.91 12.66
N ARG A 22 -7.48 -4.74 12.29
CA ARG A 22 -6.80 -3.43 12.28
C ARG A 22 -7.31 -2.54 11.15
N LEU A 23 -7.45 -3.08 9.94
CA LEU A 23 -7.91 -2.33 8.76
C LEU A 23 -9.36 -1.86 8.88
N LYS A 24 -10.23 -2.66 9.50
CA LYS A 24 -11.65 -2.32 9.68
C LYS A 24 -11.86 -1.00 10.42
N LYS A 25 -10.91 -0.61 11.27
CA LYS A 25 -10.94 0.68 11.99
C LYS A 25 -10.79 1.89 11.07
N LEU A 26 -10.21 1.70 9.88
CA LEU A 26 -9.94 2.76 8.91
C LEU A 26 -10.88 2.71 7.70
N ASP A 27 -11.88 1.83 7.72
CA ASP A 27 -12.84 1.71 6.64
C ASP A 27 -13.76 2.92 6.62
N VAL A 28 -13.64 3.74 5.57
CA VAL A 28 -14.50 4.91 5.34
C VAL A 28 -15.68 4.59 4.43
N GLY A 29 -15.78 3.35 3.93
CA GLY A 29 -16.83 2.90 3.02
C GLY A 29 -17.03 3.84 1.83
N THR A 30 -18.29 4.19 1.58
CA THR A 30 -18.72 5.03 0.45
C THR A 30 -18.78 6.53 0.78
N LYS A 31 -18.17 6.96 1.90
CA LYS A 31 -18.27 8.34 2.42
C LYS A 31 -17.97 9.41 1.37
N TYR A 32 -17.06 9.15 0.43
CA TYR A 32 -16.62 10.12 -0.57
C TYR A 32 -17.14 9.85 -1.99
N ASP A 33 -18.01 8.87 -2.18
CA ASP A 33 -18.49 8.47 -3.52
C ASP A 33 -19.38 9.54 -4.17
N HIS A 34 -19.93 10.46 -3.39
CA HIS A 34 -20.76 11.56 -3.87
C HIS A 34 -19.96 12.67 -4.60
N LEU A 35 -18.62 12.62 -4.61
CA LEU A 35 -17.80 13.69 -5.20
C LEU A 35 -17.77 13.64 -6.74
N SER A 36 -17.96 14.80 -7.36
CA SER A 36 -17.95 15.02 -8.81
C SER A 36 -16.52 15.11 -9.36
N CYS A 37 -15.89 13.96 -9.57
CA CYS A 37 -14.53 13.81 -10.10
C CYS A 37 -14.42 12.53 -10.94
N HIS A 38 -13.41 12.41 -11.80
CA HIS A 38 -13.11 11.13 -12.45
C HIS A 38 -12.66 10.13 -11.38
N LYS A 39 -13.41 9.02 -11.25
CA LYS A 39 -13.24 8.02 -10.19
C LYS A 39 -12.47 6.82 -10.70
N TYR A 40 -11.48 6.41 -9.95
CA TYR A 40 -10.69 5.22 -10.19
C TYR A 40 -10.54 4.47 -8.88
N SER A 41 -10.56 3.14 -8.95
CA SER A 41 -10.31 2.29 -7.79
C SER A 41 -9.00 1.56 -8.00
N ILE A 42 -8.21 1.44 -6.94
CA ILE A 42 -7.01 0.60 -6.95
C ILE A 42 -7.15 -0.48 -5.88
N LEU A 43 -6.80 -1.70 -6.24
CA LEU A 43 -6.66 -2.78 -5.29
C LEU A 43 -5.26 -2.73 -4.66
N LEU A 44 -5.17 -2.88 -3.35
CA LEU A 44 -3.96 -3.13 -2.59
C LEU A 44 -3.97 -4.60 -2.16
N PRO A 45 -3.54 -5.52 -3.05
CA PRO A 45 -3.62 -6.96 -2.83
C PRO A 45 -2.58 -7.42 -1.81
N LEU A 46 -3.05 -7.90 -0.65
CA LEU A 46 -2.24 -8.51 0.39
C LEU A 46 -2.22 -10.03 0.23
N LEU A 47 -1.02 -10.59 0.14
CA LEU A 47 -0.78 -12.03 0.07
C LEU A 47 0.02 -12.48 1.30
N ALA A 48 -0.42 -13.55 1.94
CA ALA A 48 0.37 -14.18 2.99
C ALA A 48 1.29 -15.25 2.39
N LYS A 49 2.60 -14.99 2.39
CA LYS A 49 3.67 -15.89 1.90
C LYS A 49 4.77 -15.95 2.96
N GLU A 50 5.34 -17.12 3.22
CA GLU A 50 6.45 -17.28 4.18
C GLU A 50 6.20 -16.69 5.58
N ARG A 51 4.95 -16.80 6.07
CA ARG A 51 4.50 -16.23 7.36
C ARG A 51 4.60 -14.69 7.45
N LYS A 52 4.72 -14.00 6.31
CA LYS A 52 4.68 -12.54 6.21
C LYS A 52 3.59 -12.11 5.22
N LEU A 53 3.03 -10.92 5.45
CA LEU A 53 2.20 -10.27 4.45
C LEU A 53 3.10 -9.62 3.40
N HIS A 54 2.68 -9.72 2.15
CA HIS A 54 3.31 -9.09 1.00
C HIS A 54 2.26 -8.26 0.26
N LEU A 55 2.66 -7.14 -0.31
CA LEU A 55 1.84 -6.39 -1.27
C LEU A 55 2.23 -6.82 -2.69
N LEU A 56 1.23 -7.09 -3.52
CA LEU A 56 1.42 -7.35 -4.95
C LEU A 56 1.32 -6.05 -5.74
N PHE A 57 2.28 -5.80 -6.63
CA PHE A 57 2.37 -4.58 -7.43
C PHE A 57 2.33 -4.86 -8.93
N THR A 58 1.94 -3.84 -9.69
CA THR A 58 1.99 -3.80 -11.16
C THR A 58 2.65 -2.50 -11.62
N ARG A 59 3.17 -2.45 -12.85
CA ARG A 59 3.84 -1.27 -13.44
C ARG A 59 3.07 -0.74 -14.64
N ARG A 60 2.71 0.55 -14.67
CA ARG A 60 1.78 1.17 -15.66
C ARG A 60 2.21 2.59 -16.11
N SER A 61 1.53 3.17 -17.11
CA SER A 61 1.77 4.55 -17.63
C SER A 61 0.95 5.63 -16.92
N GLU A 62 1.34 6.91 -17.07
CA GLU A 62 0.81 8.06 -16.32
C GLU A 62 -0.52 8.64 -16.86
N LYS A 63 -1.38 9.14 -15.95
CA LYS A 63 -2.57 9.98 -16.24
C LYS A 63 -2.75 11.09 -15.19
N LYS A 64 -3.41 12.20 -15.56
CA LYS A 64 -3.66 13.39 -14.72
C LYS A 64 -5.12 13.50 -14.24
N ASP A 65 -5.29 14.22 -13.12
CA ASP A 65 -6.50 14.64 -12.40
C ASP A 65 -7.57 13.57 -12.17
N THR A 66 -7.51 12.96 -11.00
CA THR A 66 -8.24 11.74 -10.70
C THR A 66 -8.44 11.58 -9.19
N LEU A 67 -9.66 11.19 -8.77
CA LEU A 67 -9.88 10.64 -7.43
C LEU A 67 -9.61 9.14 -7.46
N VAL A 68 -8.73 8.69 -6.56
CA VAL A 68 -8.38 7.28 -6.39
C VAL A 68 -8.92 6.77 -5.07
N THR A 69 -9.73 5.72 -5.11
CA THR A 69 -10.22 4.98 -3.95
C THR A 69 -9.39 3.71 -3.76
N PRO A 70 -8.47 3.66 -2.78
CA PRO A 70 -7.73 2.45 -2.46
C PRO A 70 -8.61 1.45 -1.71
N VAL A 71 -8.59 0.20 -2.15
CA VAL A 71 -9.30 -0.92 -1.52
C VAL A 71 -8.27 -1.98 -1.14
N VAL A 72 -8.24 -2.38 0.12
CA VAL A 72 -7.35 -3.47 0.57
C VAL A 72 -8.06 -4.80 0.40
N GLY A 73 -7.43 -5.75 -0.30
CA GLY A 73 -7.98 -7.09 -0.52
C GLY A 73 -7.00 -8.16 -0.07
N PHE A 74 -7.51 -9.24 0.53
CA PHE A 74 -6.71 -10.40 0.88
C PHE A 74 -6.82 -11.44 -0.23
N ILE A 75 -5.67 -11.85 -0.77
CA ILE A 75 -5.59 -12.81 -1.88
C ILE A 75 -5.34 -14.21 -1.34
N ASP A 76 -6.02 -15.19 -1.92
CA ASP A 76 -5.79 -16.59 -1.56
C ASP A 76 -4.37 -17.04 -1.94
N HIS A 77 -3.76 -17.85 -1.09
CA HIS A 77 -2.41 -18.37 -1.29
C HIS A 77 -2.22 -19.23 -2.54
N SER A 78 -3.29 -19.84 -3.08
CA SER A 78 -3.24 -20.64 -4.30
C SER A 78 -3.33 -19.79 -5.57
N PHE A 79 -3.56 -18.49 -5.44
CA PHE A 79 -3.61 -17.57 -6.57
C PHE A 79 -2.26 -17.53 -7.30
N GLN A 80 -2.31 -17.64 -8.62
CA GLN A 80 -1.17 -17.48 -9.50
C GLN A 80 -1.45 -16.31 -10.45
N PRO A 81 -0.63 -15.24 -10.43
CA PRO A 81 -0.86 -14.09 -11.30
C PRO A 81 -0.67 -14.47 -12.77
N GLN A 82 -1.64 -14.10 -13.61
CA GLN A 82 -1.58 -14.25 -15.07
C GLN A 82 -1.60 -12.84 -15.69
N PRO A 83 -0.44 -12.18 -15.84
CA PRO A 83 -0.40 -10.81 -16.34
C PRO A 83 -0.85 -10.73 -17.80
N ASN A 84 -1.71 -9.76 -18.11
CA ASN A 84 -2.02 -9.39 -19.48
C ASN A 84 -0.86 -8.56 -20.06
N PRO A 85 -0.11 -9.04 -21.07
CA PRO A 85 1.08 -8.36 -21.58
C PRO A 85 0.78 -7.00 -22.24
N ASP A 86 -0.46 -6.75 -22.69
CA ASP A 86 -0.86 -5.47 -23.27
C ASP A 86 -0.92 -4.33 -22.24
N GLU A 87 -1.06 -4.68 -20.96
CA GLU A 87 -1.32 -3.73 -19.87
C GLU A 87 -0.27 -3.80 -18.76
N VAL A 88 0.20 -5.00 -18.45
CA VAL A 88 1.05 -5.30 -17.29
C VAL A 88 2.32 -5.96 -17.79
N LYS A 89 3.42 -5.21 -17.69
CA LYS A 89 4.74 -5.74 -18.04
C LYS A 89 5.26 -6.78 -17.05
N ASP A 90 4.97 -6.63 -15.77
CA ASP A 90 5.52 -7.48 -14.73
C ASP A 90 4.67 -7.44 -13.44
N VAL A 91 4.77 -8.52 -12.64
CA VAL A 91 4.09 -8.69 -11.35
C VAL A 91 5.09 -9.21 -10.32
N PHE A 92 5.20 -8.50 -9.20
CA PHE A 92 6.15 -8.83 -8.14
C PHE A 92 5.55 -8.61 -6.75
N LEU A 93 6.14 -9.29 -5.76
CA LEU A 93 5.76 -9.24 -4.35
C LEU A 93 6.83 -8.52 -3.54
N VAL A 94 6.39 -7.67 -2.61
CA VAL A 94 7.29 -7.02 -1.64
C VAL A 94 6.81 -7.33 -0.22
N PRO A 95 7.68 -7.81 0.69
CA PRO A 95 7.34 -8.00 2.09
C PRO A 95 6.83 -6.70 2.71
N LEU A 96 5.71 -6.75 3.43
CA LEU A 96 5.06 -5.55 3.96
C LEU A 96 5.95 -4.80 4.97
N ASP A 97 6.79 -5.52 5.71
CA ASP A 97 7.77 -4.95 6.65
C ASP A 97 8.87 -4.14 5.97
N TYR A 98 9.13 -4.39 4.67
CA TYR A 98 10.08 -3.62 3.87
C TYR A 98 9.72 -2.13 3.82
N PHE A 99 8.43 -1.80 3.80
CA PHE A 99 7.97 -0.41 3.75
C PHE A 99 8.12 0.33 5.10
N LEU A 100 8.56 -0.35 6.16
CA LEU A 100 8.87 0.28 7.45
C LEU A 100 10.38 0.24 7.73
N HIS A 101 11.07 -0.81 7.29
CA HIS A 101 12.51 -1.03 7.49
C HIS A 101 13.17 -1.41 6.15
N PRO A 102 13.23 -0.48 5.18
CA PRO A 102 13.78 -0.75 3.86
C PRO A 102 15.31 -0.87 3.92
N GLN A 103 15.88 -1.64 2.99
CA GLN A 103 17.33 -1.66 2.80
C GLN A 103 17.79 -0.44 2.00
N VAL A 104 17.04 -0.08 0.95
CA VAL A 104 17.33 1.07 0.09
C VAL A 104 16.09 1.97 0.03
N HIS A 105 16.21 3.14 0.66
CA HIS A 105 15.17 4.17 0.70
C HIS A 105 15.79 5.56 0.64
N SER A 106 15.11 6.46 -0.08
CA SER A 106 15.38 7.89 -0.04
C SER A 106 14.07 8.66 0.07
N GLN A 107 14.15 9.83 0.70
CA GLN A 107 13.03 10.76 0.82
C GLN A 107 13.43 12.15 0.33
N LYS A 108 12.50 12.81 -0.36
CA LYS A 108 12.68 14.20 -0.81
C LYS A 108 11.50 15.03 -0.33
N TYR A 109 11.77 16.19 0.25
CA TYR A 109 10.72 17.15 0.56
C TYR A 109 10.39 17.92 -0.71
N VAL A 110 9.15 17.77 -1.18
CA VAL A 110 8.66 18.40 -2.40
C VAL A 110 7.56 19.36 -2.02
N THR A 111 7.68 20.61 -2.45
CA THR A 111 6.61 21.59 -2.32
C THR A 111 5.80 21.61 -3.59
N GLN A 112 4.51 21.32 -3.50
CA GLN A 112 3.57 21.43 -4.62
C GLN A 112 2.35 22.21 -4.15
N PHE A 113 1.90 23.17 -4.96
CA PHE A 113 0.79 24.08 -4.64
C PHE A 113 0.95 24.76 -3.26
N GLY A 114 2.18 25.16 -2.90
CA GLY A 114 2.46 25.84 -1.62
C GLY A 114 2.53 24.94 -0.38
N HIS A 115 2.41 23.61 -0.54
CA HIS A 115 2.50 22.67 0.57
C HIS A 115 3.60 21.63 0.37
N GLY A 116 4.41 21.45 1.42
CA GLY A 116 5.43 20.41 1.48
C GLY A 116 4.80 19.04 1.71
N PHE A 117 5.21 18.05 0.93
CA PHE A 117 5.00 16.64 1.21
C PHE A 117 6.30 15.87 1.01
N VAL A 118 6.37 14.67 1.58
CA VAL A 118 7.51 13.77 1.51
C VAL A 118 7.30 12.82 0.34
N PHE A 119 8.17 12.93 -0.65
CA PHE A 119 8.22 12.00 -1.77
C PHE A 119 9.12 10.83 -1.39
N HIS A 120 8.52 9.66 -1.13
CA HIS A 120 9.24 8.43 -0.79
C HIS A 120 9.66 7.67 -2.05
N CYS A 121 10.90 7.19 -2.06
CA CYS A 121 11.47 6.32 -3.07
C CYS A 121 12.06 5.08 -2.42
N PHE A 122 11.51 3.91 -2.76
CA PHE A 122 12.05 2.62 -2.38
C PHE A 122 12.64 1.92 -3.58
N GLU A 123 13.77 1.26 -3.38
CA GLU A 123 14.32 0.30 -4.32
C GLU A 123 14.24 -1.07 -3.67
N TYR A 124 13.59 -2.03 -4.33
CA TYR A 124 13.47 -3.38 -3.83
C TYR A 124 14.06 -4.35 -4.85
N THR A 125 15.15 -5.00 -4.48
CA THR A 125 15.72 -6.09 -5.27
C THR A 125 15.08 -7.39 -4.83
N SER A 126 14.34 -8.03 -5.74
CA SER A 126 13.72 -9.31 -5.46
C SER A 126 14.80 -10.38 -5.26
N PRO A 127 14.76 -11.14 -4.16
CA PRO A 127 15.73 -12.19 -3.91
C PRO A 127 15.52 -13.42 -4.81
N GLU A 128 14.35 -13.55 -5.45
CA GLU A 128 14.01 -14.71 -6.27
C GLU A 128 14.67 -14.65 -7.67
N ASP A 129 14.74 -13.46 -8.27
CA ASP A 129 15.19 -13.24 -9.64
C ASP A 129 16.26 -12.14 -9.78
N GLY A 130 16.60 -11.43 -8.70
CA GLY A 130 17.59 -10.36 -8.69
C GLY A 130 17.13 -9.05 -9.34
N VAL A 131 15.86 -8.93 -9.73
CA VAL A 131 15.35 -7.73 -10.41
C VAL A 131 15.07 -6.62 -9.39
N THR A 132 15.54 -5.40 -9.70
CA THR A 132 15.30 -4.22 -8.86
C THR A 132 14.08 -3.42 -9.34
N TYR A 133 13.15 -3.20 -8.42
CA TYR A 133 11.91 -2.46 -8.62
C TYR A 133 11.92 -1.13 -7.88
N LEU A 134 11.46 -0.07 -8.54
CA LEU A 134 11.35 1.27 -7.96
C LEU A 134 9.90 1.57 -7.60
N ILE A 135 9.65 1.86 -6.32
CA ILE A 135 8.31 2.11 -5.77
C ILE A 135 8.28 3.51 -5.21
N ARG A 136 7.44 4.38 -5.80
CA ARG A 136 7.47 5.84 -5.59
C ARG A 136 6.08 6.46 -5.49
N GLY A 137 6.03 7.71 -5.02
CA GLY A 137 4.83 8.55 -5.06
C GLY A 137 3.66 8.00 -4.25
N MET A 138 2.44 8.06 -4.82
CA MET A 138 1.21 7.63 -4.14
C MET A 138 1.24 6.13 -3.79
N THR A 139 1.79 5.30 -4.68
CA THR A 139 1.93 3.85 -4.45
C THR A 139 2.77 3.58 -3.21
N ALA A 140 3.92 4.25 -3.07
CA ALA A 140 4.78 4.13 -1.89
C ALA A 140 4.05 4.61 -0.62
N LYS A 141 3.33 5.73 -0.70
CA LYS A 141 2.58 6.28 0.44
C LYS A 141 1.49 5.34 0.95
N LEU A 142 0.75 4.69 0.04
CA LEU A 142 -0.26 3.69 0.41
C LEU A 142 0.37 2.43 1.00
N ALA A 143 1.49 1.96 0.45
CA ALA A 143 2.21 0.80 1.00
C ALA A 143 2.70 1.05 2.43
N ILE A 144 3.27 2.24 2.70
CA ILE A 144 3.65 2.67 4.06
C ILE A 144 2.43 2.67 4.97
N LEU A 145 1.32 3.29 4.55
CA LEU A 145 0.10 3.38 5.36
C LEU A 145 -0.43 1.99 5.74
N VAL A 146 -0.54 1.08 4.78
CA VAL A 146 -0.98 -0.30 5.04
C VAL A 146 -0.01 -1.02 5.98
N ALA A 147 1.29 -0.86 5.79
CA ALA A 147 2.30 -1.47 6.65
C ALA A 147 2.23 -0.95 8.09
N LEU A 148 2.12 0.36 8.28
CA LEU A 148 1.99 1.00 9.59
C LEU A 148 0.78 0.46 10.36
N VAL A 149 -0.37 0.40 9.70
CA VAL A 149 -1.64 0.01 10.32
C VAL A 149 -1.63 -1.46 10.72
N ILE A 150 -1.20 -2.32 9.80
CA ILE A 150 -1.23 -3.77 10.03
C ILE A 150 -0.14 -4.18 11.02
N LEU A 151 1.10 -3.70 10.84
CA LEU A 151 2.22 -4.14 11.66
C LEU A 151 2.30 -3.39 12.99
N GLY A 152 1.73 -2.18 13.09
CA GLY A 152 1.78 -1.36 14.29
C GLY A 152 3.21 -0.96 14.70
N LYS A 153 4.16 -0.95 13.76
CA LYS A 153 5.56 -0.62 14.00
C LYS A 153 5.88 0.78 13.44
N LYS A 154 6.79 1.49 14.09
CA LYS A 154 7.31 2.76 13.56
C LYS A 154 8.31 2.50 12.43
N PRO A 155 8.32 3.33 11.38
CA PRO A 155 9.30 3.22 10.31
C PRO A 155 10.65 3.80 10.75
N THR A 156 11.71 3.48 10.02
CA THR A 156 13.08 4.01 10.24
C THR A 156 13.31 5.40 9.65
N PHE A 157 12.27 6.01 9.08
CA PHE A 157 12.31 7.29 8.38
C PHE A 157 11.09 8.14 8.77
N GLU A 158 11.09 9.40 8.38
CA GLU A 158 10.00 10.33 8.70
C GLU A 158 8.74 10.04 7.88
N ILE A 159 7.57 10.18 8.50
CA ILE A 159 6.28 10.01 7.84
C ILE A 159 5.40 11.24 8.05
N GLU A 160 4.51 11.48 7.09
CA GLU A 160 3.54 12.58 7.16
C GLU A 160 2.29 12.26 8.00
N PHE A 161 2.12 11.01 8.41
CA PHE A 161 0.92 10.55 9.12
C PHE A 161 1.05 10.80 10.62
N ASN A 162 -0.02 11.31 11.23
CA ASN A 162 -0.17 11.23 12.68
C ASN A 162 -0.54 9.80 13.05
N LEU A 163 0.33 9.10 13.78
CA LEU A 163 0.11 7.72 14.19
C LEU A 163 -0.97 7.59 15.27
N ASP A 164 -1.19 8.64 16.06
CA ASP A 164 -2.20 8.64 17.13
C ASP A 164 -3.62 8.79 16.56
N ASP A 165 -3.75 9.44 15.40
CA ASP A 165 -5.02 9.60 14.67
C ASP A 165 -4.81 9.59 13.15
N VAL A 166 -4.68 8.37 12.63
CA VAL A 166 -4.39 8.12 11.22
C VAL A 166 -5.53 8.60 10.31
N ILE A 167 -6.79 8.44 10.72
CA ILE A 167 -7.95 8.85 9.92
C ILE A 167 -7.97 10.37 9.79
N ALA A 168 -7.93 11.10 10.90
CA ALA A 168 -8.01 12.56 10.84
C ALA A 168 -6.82 13.14 10.07
N SER A 169 -5.62 12.56 10.22
CA SER A 169 -4.44 12.95 9.44
C SER A 169 -4.66 12.77 7.93
N CYS A 170 -5.17 11.60 7.52
CA CYS A 170 -5.48 11.30 6.12
C CYS A 170 -6.60 12.19 5.57
N GLU A 171 -7.71 12.38 6.30
CA GLU A 171 -8.83 13.23 5.89
C GLU A 171 -8.38 14.68 5.72
N LYS A 172 -7.58 15.19 6.66
CA LYS A 172 -7.01 16.54 6.59
C LYS A 172 -6.13 16.70 5.35
N ALA A 173 -5.27 15.74 5.05
CA ALA A 173 -4.43 15.75 3.86
C ALA A 173 -5.27 15.69 2.56
N PHE A 174 -6.31 14.86 2.53
CA PHE A 174 -7.23 14.72 1.40
C PHE A 174 -8.02 16.00 1.14
N LEU A 175 -8.68 16.56 2.16
CA LEU A 175 -9.47 17.78 2.06
C LEU A 175 -8.61 18.98 1.62
N ARG A 176 -7.37 19.07 2.12
CA ARG A 176 -6.39 20.08 1.67
C ARG A 176 -6.10 19.94 0.18
N LYS A 177 -5.74 18.74 -0.29
CA LYS A 177 -5.49 18.49 -1.73
C LYS A 177 -6.70 18.82 -2.60
N ARG A 178 -7.91 18.48 -2.15
CA ARG A 178 -9.16 18.76 -2.87
C ARG A 178 -9.49 20.25 -2.94
N ALA A 179 -9.23 21.01 -1.87
CA ALA A 179 -9.44 22.46 -1.89
C ALA A 179 -8.53 23.13 -2.92
N MET A 180 -7.30 22.63 -3.08
CA MET A 180 -6.31 23.16 -4.02
C MET A 180 -6.58 22.77 -5.47
N SER A 181 -7.14 21.58 -5.74
CA SER A 181 -7.49 21.17 -7.11
C SER A 181 -8.71 21.90 -7.68
N LYS A 182 -9.37 22.75 -6.88
CA LYS A 182 -10.50 23.59 -7.27
C LYS A 182 -10.12 25.07 -7.44
N LEU A 183 -8.87 25.45 -7.13
CA LEU A 183 -8.27 26.75 -7.47
C LEU A 183 -7.63 26.68 -8.85
#